data_AF-A0A935HZR1-F1
#
_entry.id   AF-A0A935HZR1-F1
#
_cell.length_a   1.000
_cell.length_b   1.000
_cell.length_c   1.000
_cell.angle_alpha   90.00
_cell.angle_beta   90.00
_cell.angle_gamma   90.00
#
_symmetry.space_group_name_H-M   'P 1'
#
loop_
_entity.id
_entity.type
_entity.pdbx_description
1 polymer ?
#
loop_
_entity_poly.entity_id
_entity_poly.type
_entity_poly.pdbx_seq_one_letter_code
_entity_poly.pdbx_strand_id
1 'polypeptide(L)'
;MNPFATLRNTILICTILIHGAVSAQQILTNQDLIQMAQLDMGEAIILSSIDNSNNDFDVSTPALLQMKAAGLGDAVLAKVIQAGSSTTHKVVDANDPLAPHRPGIYFFDDNGNMVELLPSVTSQSKTKGALANRLSYGIAKARVVSRVSGPAAREQFTVPQEFYFYFNQQLSAFDDNAIAFYGFQQAMSPNEFLLAELDVQDDVRELETGSANNYTSEAGIDEKHSRSFEIERLASGVFKVTAASLPSGQYCFVYSGAAPYGHTQQKVYDFGVQ
;
A
#
# COMPACT_ATOMS: atom_id res chain seq x y z
N MET A 1 35.44 -74.69 -0.80
CA MET A 1 34.25 -75.55 -0.79
C MET A 1 33.14 -74.79 -0.06
N ASN A 2 32.12 -74.36 -0.79
CA ASN A 2 30.88 -73.71 -0.31
C ASN A 2 30.03 -74.70 0.52
N PRO A 3 28.97 -74.33 1.31
CA PRO A 3 27.96 -73.31 0.90
C PRO A 3 27.07 -72.58 1.97
N PHE A 4 26.27 -71.61 1.48
CA PHE A 4 25.04 -70.97 2.06
C PHE A 4 25.19 -70.11 3.34
N ALA A 5 24.56 -68.96 3.58
CA ALA A 5 23.40 -68.27 2.99
C ALA A 5 23.40 -66.75 3.33
N THR A 6 22.82 -65.96 2.43
CA THR A 6 22.12 -64.67 2.55
C THR A 6 21.98 -63.97 3.92
N LEU A 7 22.34 -62.68 4.01
CA LEU A 7 21.51 -61.68 4.70
C LEU A 7 21.67 -60.28 4.08
N ARG A 8 20.53 -59.72 3.66
CA ARG A 8 20.34 -58.46 2.96
C ARG A 8 20.13 -57.35 4.01
N ASN A 9 21.12 -56.51 4.27
CA ASN A 9 20.99 -55.39 5.20
C ASN A 9 20.42 -54.16 4.48
N THR A 10 19.10 -54.01 4.52
CA THR A 10 18.40 -52.77 4.19
C THR A 10 17.93 -52.15 5.50
N ILE A 11 18.66 -51.15 6.01
CA ILE A 11 18.18 -50.34 7.15
C ILE A 11 17.52 -49.09 6.58
N LEU A 12 16.22 -49.04 6.79
CA LEU A 12 15.26 -48.02 6.44
C LEU A 12 15.53 -46.74 7.24
N ILE A 13 15.80 -45.63 6.55
CA ILE A 13 15.82 -44.28 7.15
C ILE A 13 14.35 -43.87 7.34
N CYS A 14 13.88 -43.87 8.58
CA CYS A 14 12.59 -43.27 8.97
C CYS A 14 12.71 -41.75 8.90
N THR A 15 12.37 -41.18 7.75
CA THR A 15 12.14 -39.73 7.59
C THR A 15 10.85 -39.38 8.33
N ILE A 16 10.97 -38.86 9.55
CA ILE A 16 9.85 -38.24 10.27
C ILE A 16 9.47 -36.98 9.49
N LEU A 17 8.43 -37.08 8.65
CA LEU A 17 7.71 -35.94 8.13
C LEU A 17 7.03 -35.24 9.30
N ILE A 18 7.66 -34.17 9.78
CA ILE A 18 7.01 -33.17 10.63
C ILE A 18 5.97 -32.48 9.73
N HIS A 19 4.76 -33.05 9.71
CA HIS A 19 3.60 -32.36 9.20
C HIS A 19 3.30 -31.24 10.19
N GLY A 20 3.79 -30.04 9.89
CA GLY A 20 3.27 -28.83 10.52
C GLY A 20 1.77 -28.79 10.25
N ALA A 21 0.97 -28.99 11.28
CA ALA A 21 -0.45 -28.70 11.22
C ALA A 21 -0.58 -27.20 10.97
N VAL A 22 -0.77 -26.81 9.71
CA VAL A 22 -1.41 -25.54 9.41
C VAL A 22 -2.82 -25.70 9.95
N SER A 23 -3.06 -25.14 11.12
CA SER A 23 -4.42 -24.99 11.64
C SER A 23 -5.14 -24.07 10.66
N ALA A 24 -6.07 -24.61 9.88
CA ALA A 24 -7.03 -23.80 9.16
C ALA A 24 -7.89 -23.11 10.22
N GLN A 25 -7.48 -21.91 10.63
CA GLN A 25 -8.22 -21.13 11.60
C GLN A 25 -9.58 -20.82 11.00
N GLN A 26 -10.63 -21.40 11.57
CA GLN A 26 -11.99 -21.27 11.06
C GLN A 26 -12.38 -19.79 11.03
N ILE A 27 -12.91 -19.33 9.89
CA ILE A 27 -13.43 -17.98 9.74
C ILE A 27 -14.83 -17.97 10.33
N LEU A 28 -15.04 -17.09 11.31
CA LEU A 28 -16.30 -16.97 12.04
C LEU A 28 -17.18 -15.89 11.39
N THR A 29 -18.41 -16.23 11.03
CA THR A 29 -19.37 -15.33 10.38
C THR A 29 -20.52 -14.97 11.31
N ASN A 30 -21.34 -13.96 10.95
CA ASN A 30 -22.58 -13.66 11.68
C ASN A 30 -23.51 -14.87 11.78
N GLN A 31 -23.55 -15.70 10.72
CA GLN A 31 -24.41 -16.87 10.65
C GLN A 31 -23.93 -17.99 11.60
N ASP A 32 -22.63 -18.08 11.84
CA ASP A 32 -22.09 -19.02 12.83
C ASP A 32 -22.46 -18.58 14.26
N LEU A 33 -22.36 -17.30 14.56
CA LEU A 33 -22.76 -16.75 15.86
C LEU A 33 -24.26 -16.95 16.14
N ILE A 34 -25.09 -16.74 15.11
CA ILE A 34 -26.54 -17.03 15.17
C ILE A 34 -26.78 -18.51 15.46
N GLN A 35 -26.06 -19.42 14.81
CA GLN A 35 -26.16 -20.86 15.08
C GLN A 35 -25.70 -21.21 16.49
N MET A 36 -24.60 -20.64 16.98
CA MET A 36 -24.13 -20.87 18.35
C MET A 36 -25.18 -20.45 19.39
N ALA A 37 -25.82 -19.30 19.18
CA ALA A 37 -26.91 -18.83 20.03
C ALA A 37 -28.14 -19.76 19.95
N GLN A 38 -28.52 -20.20 18.74
CA GLN A 38 -29.63 -21.13 18.54
C GLN A 38 -29.39 -22.53 19.14
N LEU A 39 -28.13 -22.93 19.25
CA LEU A 39 -27.69 -24.17 19.90
C LEU A 39 -27.50 -24.02 21.41
N ASP A 40 -27.91 -22.90 22.00
CA ASP A 40 -27.81 -22.60 23.44
C ASP A 40 -26.35 -22.64 23.96
N MET A 41 -25.39 -22.26 23.11
CA MET A 41 -24.00 -22.12 23.55
C MET A 41 -23.88 -20.91 24.49
N GLY A 42 -23.24 -21.13 25.63
CA GLY A 42 -23.06 -20.08 26.63
C GLY A 42 -22.31 -18.86 26.10
N GLU A 43 -22.73 -17.67 26.51
CA GLU A 43 -22.18 -16.37 26.10
C GLU A 43 -20.65 -16.30 26.22
N ALA A 44 -20.08 -16.87 27.28
CA ALA A 44 -18.62 -16.92 27.48
C ALA A 44 -17.88 -17.72 26.38
N ILE A 45 -18.50 -18.78 25.83
CA ILE A 45 -17.92 -19.58 24.75
C ILE A 45 -17.95 -18.80 23.44
N ILE A 46 -19.04 -18.08 23.19
CA ILE A 46 -19.19 -17.25 21.98
C ILE A 46 -18.16 -16.11 22.00
N LEU A 47 -18.01 -15.42 23.14
CA LEU A 47 -16.98 -14.39 23.33
C LEU A 47 -15.57 -14.93 23.11
N SER A 48 -15.26 -16.09 23.69
CA SER A 48 -13.96 -16.75 23.51
C SER A 48 -13.72 -17.16 22.05
N SER A 49 -14.76 -17.61 21.34
CA SER A 49 -14.67 -17.97 19.92
C SER A 49 -14.37 -16.74 19.06
N ILE A 50 -14.98 -15.60 19.37
CA ILE A 50 -14.70 -14.31 18.71
C ILE A 50 -13.24 -13.87 18.95
N ASP A 51 -12.72 -14.04 20.17
CA ASP A 51 -11.34 -13.65 20.53
C ASP A 51 -10.26 -14.50 19.84
N ASN A 52 -10.57 -15.75 19.50
CA ASN A 52 -9.57 -16.72 19.04
C ASN A 52 -9.71 -17.11 17.56
N SER A 53 -10.66 -16.52 16.84
CA SER A 53 -10.92 -16.84 15.43
C SER A 53 -10.66 -15.64 14.54
N ASN A 54 -10.36 -15.92 13.27
CA ASN A 54 -10.56 -14.91 12.24
C ASN A 54 -12.07 -14.79 11.98
N ASN A 55 -12.54 -13.64 11.49
CA ASN A 55 -13.95 -13.35 11.32
C ASN A 55 -14.26 -12.62 10.02
N ASP A 56 -15.47 -12.80 9.52
CA ASP A 56 -16.06 -11.99 8.45
C ASP A 56 -17.40 -11.44 8.95
N PHE A 57 -17.32 -10.58 9.98
CA PHE A 57 -18.51 -10.01 10.59
C PHE A 57 -19.02 -8.78 9.83
N ASP A 58 -20.28 -8.85 9.43
CA ASP A 58 -21.10 -7.70 9.08
C ASP A 58 -21.58 -6.99 10.36
N VAL A 59 -21.09 -5.76 10.55
CA VAL A 59 -21.43 -4.89 11.69
C VAL A 59 -22.47 -3.82 11.34
N SER A 60 -23.15 -3.96 10.19
CA SER A 60 -24.24 -3.08 9.78
C SER A 60 -25.44 -3.18 10.73
N THR A 61 -26.23 -2.10 10.80
CA THR A 61 -27.43 -2.07 11.66
C THR A 61 -28.41 -3.23 11.39
N PRO A 62 -28.72 -3.61 10.13
CA PRO A 62 -29.55 -4.77 9.86
C PRO A 62 -28.98 -6.09 10.40
N ALA A 63 -27.66 -6.32 10.24
CA ALA A 63 -27.00 -7.52 10.73
C ALA A 63 -26.99 -7.60 12.27
N LEU A 64 -26.72 -6.47 12.95
CA LEU A 64 -26.78 -6.39 14.41
C LEU A 64 -28.19 -6.66 14.95
N LEU A 65 -29.22 -6.16 14.28
CA LEU A 65 -30.61 -6.42 14.64
C LEU A 65 -30.99 -7.90 14.45
N GLN A 66 -30.52 -8.52 13.36
CA GLN A 66 -30.73 -9.95 13.10
C GLN A 66 -30.07 -10.81 14.18
N MET A 67 -28.82 -10.53 14.55
CA MET A 67 -28.13 -11.24 15.62
C MET A 67 -28.82 -11.06 16.98
N LYS A 68 -29.29 -9.84 17.28
CA LYS A 68 -30.08 -9.58 18.49
C LYS A 68 -31.39 -10.37 18.51
N ALA A 69 -32.09 -10.45 17.38
CA ALA A 69 -33.32 -11.23 17.22
C ALA A 69 -33.07 -12.75 17.36
N ALA A 70 -31.87 -13.22 17.01
CA ALA A 70 -31.45 -14.61 17.18
C ALA A 70 -31.04 -14.98 18.61
N GLY A 71 -31.10 -14.02 19.56
CA GLY A 71 -30.81 -14.27 20.97
C GLY A 71 -29.39 -13.93 21.41
N LEU A 72 -28.58 -13.27 20.57
CA LEU A 72 -27.28 -12.77 20.99
C LEU A 72 -27.42 -11.58 21.96
N GLY A 73 -26.74 -11.68 23.10
CA GLY A 73 -26.70 -10.64 24.12
C GLY A 73 -25.89 -9.41 23.73
N ASP A 74 -26.14 -8.29 24.41
CA ASP A 74 -25.50 -7.01 24.10
C ASP A 74 -23.97 -7.04 24.26
N ALA A 75 -23.43 -7.86 25.17
CA ALA A 75 -21.98 -8.00 25.33
C ALA A 75 -21.35 -8.75 24.16
N VAL A 76 -22.01 -9.78 23.61
CA VAL A 76 -21.56 -10.43 22.37
C VAL A 76 -21.64 -9.47 21.19
N LEU A 77 -22.73 -8.71 21.04
CA LEU A 77 -22.86 -7.72 19.96
C LEU A 77 -21.77 -6.65 20.04
N ALA A 78 -21.47 -6.13 21.24
CA ALA A 78 -20.37 -5.20 21.46
C ALA A 78 -19.02 -5.82 21.06
N LYS A 79 -18.81 -7.10 21.39
CA LYS A 79 -17.60 -7.85 21.02
C LYS A 79 -17.49 -8.07 19.52
N VAL A 80 -18.59 -8.36 18.84
CA VAL A 80 -18.65 -8.48 17.36
C VAL A 80 -18.29 -7.17 16.69
N ILE A 81 -18.81 -6.04 17.20
CA ILE A 81 -18.44 -4.70 16.70
C ILE A 81 -16.93 -4.46 16.89
N GLN A 82 -16.39 -4.78 18.06
CA GLN A 82 -14.96 -4.65 18.36
C GLN A 82 -14.11 -5.52 17.42
N ALA A 83 -14.45 -6.79 17.25
CA ALA A 83 -13.68 -7.75 16.44
C ALA A 83 -13.83 -7.52 14.93
N GLY A 84 -15.03 -7.18 14.46
CA GLY A 84 -15.33 -6.89 13.05
C GLY A 84 -14.82 -5.51 12.59
N SER A 85 -14.43 -4.65 13.54
CA SER A 85 -13.71 -3.39 13.30
C SER A 85 -12.20 -3.52 13.53
N SER A 86 -11.72 -4.67 14.01
CA SER A 86 -10.29 -4.94 14.25
C SER A 86 -9.66 -5.63 13.04
N THR A 87 -8.56 -5.08 12.54
CA THR A 87 -7.79 -5.64 11.42
C THR A 87 -7.04 -6.93 11.78
N THR A 88 -6.88 -7.24 13.07
CA THR A 88 -6.13 -8.41 13.55
C THR A 88 -6.90 -9.72 13.34
N HIS A 89 -8.23 -9.66 13.35
CA HIS A 89 -9.10 -10.83 13.28
C HIS A 89 -9.99 -10.83 12.04
N LYS A 90 -10.20 -9.70 11.36
CA LYS A 90 -11.03 -9.68 10.16
C LYS A 90 -10.34 -10.37 8.99
N VAL A 91 -11.03 -11.29 8.32
CA VAL A 91 -10.65 -11.75 6.98
C VAL A 91 -10.98 -10.62 6.05
N VAL A 92 -9.94 -9.85 5.77
CA VAL A 92 -10.01 -8.75 4.83
C VAL A 92 -9.60 -9.35 3.49
N ASP A 93 -10.48 -9.27 2.49
CA ASP A 93 -10.03 -9.52 1.11
C ASP A 93 -8.95 -8.49 0.80
N ALA A 94 -7.70 -8.95 0.69
CA ALA A 94 -6.56 -8.10 0.41
C ALA A 94 -6.67 -7.42 -0.96
N ASN A 95 -7.57 -7.89 -1.83
CA ASN A 95 -7.83 -7.31 -3.13
C ASN A 95 -9.04 -6.37 -3.15
N ASP A 96 -9.81 -6.26 -2.05
CA ASP A 96 -10.92 -5.30 -1.97
C ASP A 96 -10.37 -3.87 -1.81
N PRO A 97 -10.73 -2.90 -2.67
CA PRO A 97 -10.34 -1.50 -2.49
C PRO A 97 -10.91 -0.83 -1.25
N LEU A 98 -12.03 -1.32 -0.72
CA LEU A 98 -12.69 -0.76 0.46
C LEU A 98 -12.20 -1.40 1.76
N ALA A 99 -11.40 -2.45 1.66
CA ALA A 99 -10.75 -3.07 2.79
C ALA A 99 -9.70 -2.13 3.43
N PRO A 100 -9.43 -2.28 4.74
CA PRO A 100 -8.35 -1.55 5.39
C PRO A 100 -6.97 -1.95 4.82
N HIS A 101 -6.27 -0.99 4.22
CA HIS A 101 -4.90 -1.14 3.74
C HIS A 101 -3.94 -0.22 4.48
N ARG A 102 -2.64 -0.58 4.51
CA ARG A 102 -1.61 0.33 5.03
C ARG A 102 -1.57 1.60 4.19
N PRO A 103 -1.34 2.79 4.79
CA PRO A 103 -1.25 4.02 4.01
C PRO A 103 -0.17 3.95 2.93
N GLY A 104 -0.54 4.31 1.70
CA GLY A 104 0.30 4.15 0.52
C GLY A 104 -0.49 4.22 -0.79
N ILE A 105 0.17 3.89 -1.89
CA ILE A 105 -0.41 3.81 -3.23
C ILE A 105 -0.41 2.34 -3.65
N TYR A 106 -1.54 1.88 -4.17
CA TYR A 106 -1.73 0.51 -4.64
C TYR A 106 -2.26 0.52 -6.06
N PHE A 107 -2.15 -0.61 -6.75
CA PHE A 107 -2.72 -0.85 -8.06
C PHE A 107 -3.14 -2.31 -8.17
N PHE A 108 -3.97 -2.64 -9.16
CA PHE A 108 -4.25 -4.03 -9.51
C PHE A 108 -3.24 -4.51 -10.55
N ASP A 109 -2.59 -5.64 -10.26
CA ASP A 109 -1.76 -6.36 -11.24
C ASP A 109 -2.63 -7.06 -12.29
N ASP A 110 -2.00 -7.66 -13.31
CA ASP A 110 -2.70 -8.38 -14.38
C ASP A 110 -3.51 -9.60 -13.89
N ASN A 111 -3.22 -10.09 -12.68
CA ASN A 111 -3.93 -11.21 -12.06
C ASN A 111 -5.12 -10.74 -11.22
N GLY A 112 -5.35 -9.43 -11.12
CA GLY A 112 -6.39 -8.83 -10.28
C GLY A 112 -6.02 -8.79 -8.79
N ASN A 113 -4.74 -8.95 -8.44
CA ASN A 113 -4.28 -8.77 -7.07
C ASN A 113 -3.99 -7.29 -6.81
N MET A 114 -4.40 -6.79 -5.64
CA MET A 114 -4.01 -5.46 -5.19
C MET A 114 -2.60 -5.50 -4.63
N VAL A 115 -1.70 -4.74 -5.24
CA VAL A 115 -0.27 -4.69 -4.90
C VAL A 115 0.11 -3.26 -4.53
N GLU A 116 0.94 -3.11 -3.50
CA GLU A 116 1.49 -1.82 -3.09
C GLU A 116 2.54 -1.35 -4.12
N LEU A 117 2.34 -0.16 -4.68
CA LEU A 117 3.39 0.56 -5.39
C LEU A 117 4.38 1.07 -4.35
N LEU A 118 5.57 0.46 -4.30
CA LEU A 118 6.56 0.81 -3.29
C LEU A 118 7.28 2.12 -3.65
N PRO A 119 7.58 2.98 -2.67
CA PRO A 119 8.27 4.23 -2.92
C PRO A 119 9.78 4.05 -3.15
N SER A 120 10.32 4.82 -4.07
CA SER A 120 11.76 5.01 -4.28
C SER A 120 12.26 6.28 -3.58
N VAL A 121 13.47 6.22 -3.02
CA VAL A 121 14.14 7.40 -2.45
C VAL A 121 14.85 8.20 -3.54
N THR A 122 14.71 9.52 -3.53
CA THR A 122 15.57 10.40 -4.33
C THR A 122 16.93 10.56 -3.66
N SER A 123 17.98 10.51 -4.46
CA SER A 123 19.35 10.80 -4.09
C SER A 123 19.65 12.30 -4.22
N GLN A 124 20.89 12.69 -3.94
CA GLN A 124 21.35 14.08 -3.90
C GLN A 124 20.83 14.94 -5.07
N SER A 125 20.27 16.10 -4.73
CA SER A 125 19.87 17.09 -5.73
C SER A 125 21.09 17.64 -6.47
N LYS A 126 20.96 17.81 -7.78
CA LYS A 126 22.00 18.34 -8.66
C LYS A 126 21.51 19.59 -9.38
N THR A 127 22.39 20.57 -9.55
CA THR A 127 22.11 21.76 -10.36
C THR A 127 22.59 21.54 -11.80
N LYS A 128 21.67 21.48 -12.76
CA LYS A 128 21.95 21.46 -14.20
C LYS A 128 21.92 22.88 -14.78
N GLY A 129 22.70 23.12 -15.83
CA GLY A 129 22.74 24.43 -16.51
C GLY A 129 23.54 25.51 -15.77
N ALA A 130 24.18 25.21 -14.65
CA ALA A 130 24.95 26.18 -13.87
C ALA A 130 26.07 26.87 -14.67
N LEU A 131 26.76 26.14 -15.56
CA LEU A 131 27.79 26.72 -16.42
C LEU A 131 27.19 27.69 -17.45
N ALA A 132 26.08 27.32 -18.09
CA ALA A 132 25.40 28.17 -19.06
C ALA A 132 24.83 29.43 -18.38
N ASN A 133 24.24 29.27 -17.20
CA ASN A 133 23.81 30.37 -16.34
C ASN A 133 25.01 31.31 -16.05
N ARG A 134 26.15 30.77 -15.61
CA ARG A 134 27.36 31.57 -15.33
C ARG A 134 27.90 32.29 -16.58
N LEU A 135 27.97 31.62 -17.72
CA LEU A 135 28.50 32.18 -18.98
C LEU A 135 27.58 33.22 -19.61
N SER A 136 26.27 33.09 -19.39
CA SER A 136 25.26 34.07 -19.82
C SER A 136 24.99 35.14 -18.75
N TYR A 137 25.86 35.29 -17.75
CA TYR A 137 25.73 36.26 -16.67
C TYR A 137 24.40 36.17 -15.91
N GLY A 138 23.86 34.96 -15.74
CA GLY A 138 22.63 34.69 -15.01
C GLY A 138 21.35 34.80 -15.82
N ILE A 139 21.45 34.98 -17.14
CA ILE A 139 20.27 35.02 -18.02
C ILE A 139 19.73 33.60 -18.27
N ALA A 140 20.61 32.63 -18.54
CA ALA A 140 20.20 31.25 -18.76
C ALA A 140 19.71 30.59 -17.47
N LYS A 141 18.64 29.81 -17.59
CA LYS A 141 17.97 29.13 -16.47
C LYS A 141 18.82 27.95 -15.98
N ALA A 142 19.12 27.92 -14.68
CA ALA A 142 19.65 26.75 -13.98
C ALA A 142 18.49 25.95 -13.40
N ARG A 143 18.61 24.62 -13.39
CA ARG A 143 17.56 23.70 -12.92
C ARG A 143 18.07 22.88 -11.75
N VAL A 144 17.24 22.69 -10.75
CA VAL A 144 17.50 21.79 -9.63
C VAL A 144 16.75 20.49 -9.90
N VAL A 145 17.50 19.38 -9.98
CA VAL A 145 16.92 18.06 -10.22
C VAL A 145 17.21 17.12 -9.07
N SER A 146 16.25 16.29 -8.71
CA SER A 146 16.40 15.17 -7.77
C SER A 146 16.52 13.87 -8.56
N ARG A 147 17.34 12.93 -8.10
CA ARG A 147 17.70 11.73 -8.89
C ARG A 147 17.15 10.46 -8.29
N VAL A 148 16.42 9.68 -9.07
CA VAL A 148 16.00 8.32 -8.74
C VAL A 148 16.96 7.34 -9.45
N SER A 149 17.39 6.31 -8.74
CA SER A 149 18.31 5.31 -9.31
C SER A 149 17.61 4.43 -10.35
N GLY A 150 18.38 4.02 -11.37
CA GLY A 150 17.95 3.10 -12.41
C GLY A 150 17.31 3.81 -13.61
N PRO A 151 17.48 3.27 -14.83
CA PRO A 151 16.93 3.84 -16.06
C PRO A 151 15.41 3.68 -16.17
N ALA A 152 14.82 2.73 -15.44
CA ALA A 152 13.40 2.42 -15.46
C ALA A 152 12.90 2.10 -14.05
N ALA A 153 11.62 2.39 -13.81
CA ALA A 153 10.91 1.98 -12.60
C ALA A 153 10.78 0.45 -12.57
N ARG A 154 10.58 -0.09 -11.36
CA ARG A 154 10.31 -1.52 -11.20
C ARG A 154 8.98 -1.91 -11.83
N GLU A 155 7.96 -1.10 -11.57
CA GLU A 155 6.62 -1.30 -12.13
C GLU A 155 6.50 -0.61 -13.49
N GLN A 156 5.99 -1.33 -14.47
CA GLN A 156 5.80 -0.86 -15.85
C GLN A 156 4.38 -1.23 -16.30
N PHE A 157 3.64 -0.26 -16.83
CA PHE A 157 2.24 -0.41 -17.23
C PHE A 157 2.08 -0.21 -18.74
N THR A 158 1.16 -0.95 -19.36
CA THR A 158 0.87 -0.86 -20.82
C THR A 158 -0.45 -0.12 -21.12
N VAL A 159 -1.23 0.20 -20.08
CA VAL A 159 -2.52 0.89 -20.19
C VAL A 159 -2.60 2.00 -19.15
N PRO A 160 -3.51 2.98 -19.29
CA PRO A 160 -3.80 3.93 -18.23
C PRO A 160 -4.15 3.17 -16.95
N GLN A 161 -3.31 3.31 -15.93
CA GLN A 161 -3.44 2.56 -14.69
C GLN A 161 -4.30 3.33 -13.68
N GLU A 162 -5.18 2.59 -13.02
CA GLU A 162 -5.92 3.05 -11.85
C GLU A 162 -5.08 2.75 -10.61
N PHE A 163 -4.94 3.77 -9.76
CA PHE A 163 -4.24 3.68 -8.50
C PHE A 163 -5.20 3.89 -7.34
N TYR A 164 -4.91 3.27 -6.20
CA TYR A 164 -5.70 3.37 -4.99
C TYR A 164 -4.84 3.97 -3.88
N PHE A 165 -5.23 5.16 -3.44
CA PHE A 165 -4.52 5.91 -2.40
C PHE A 165 -5.22 5.70 -1.08
N TYR A 166 -4.47 5.21 -0.10
CA TYR A 166 -4.93 5.01 1.27
C TYR A 166 -4.22 6.00 2.19
N PHE A 167 -5.00 6.84 2.86
CA PHE A 167 -4.53 7.85 3.80
C PHE A 167 -4.95 7.48 5.22
N ASN A 168 -4.11 7.83 6.19
CA ASN A 168 -4.48 7.72 7.57
C ASN A 168 -5.40 8.89 7.98
N GLN A 169 -6.61 8.59 8.45
CA GLN A 169 -7.50 9.60 9.06
C GLN A 169 -7.54 9.55 10.60
N GLN A 170 -6.94 8.53 11.21
CA GLN A 170 -6.80 8.36 12.66
C GLN A 170 -5.33 8.14 13.02
N LEU A 171 -4.67 9.21 13.45
CA LEU A 171 -3.29 9.23 13.96
C LEU A 171 -2.97 8.15 15.04
N SER A 172 -3.98 7.47 15.57
CA SER A 172 -3.90 6.52 16.69
C SER A 172 -3.80 5.04 16.30
N ALA A 173 -3.75 4.68 15.02
CA ALA A 173 -3.64 3.28 14.59
C ALA A 173 -2.47 3.09 13.63
N PHE A 174 -1.25 3.24 14.16
CA PHE A 174 -0.12 2.53 13.59
C PHE A 174 0.27 1.42 14.56
N ASP A 175 0.34 0.20 14.04
CA ASP A 175 1.28 -0.78 14.52
C ASP A 175 2.65 -0.09 14.54
N ASP A 176 3.38 -0.13 15.67
CA ASP A 176 4.64 0.61 15.91
C ASP A 176 5.72 0.32 14.85
N ASN A 177 5.50 -0.65 13.95
CA ASN A 177 6.37 -1.03 12.84
C ASN A 177 5.97 -0.48 11.45
N ALA A 178 4.87 0.25 11.30
CA ALA A 178 4.43 0.76 10.00
C ALA A 178 4.87 2.22 9.79
N ILE A 179 6.16 2.44 9.48
CA ILE A 179 6.67 3.76 9.09
C ILE A 179 6.09 4.12 7.70
N ALA A 180 4.90 4.72 7.68
CA ALA A 180 4.38 5.35 6.47
C ALA A 180 5.34 6.45 6.01
N PHE A 181 5.53 6.56 4.69
CA PHE A 181 6.28 7.66 4.10
C PHE A 181 5.72 9.02 4.58
N TYR A 182 6.59 9.98 4.91
CA TYR A 182 6.21 11.30 5.44
C TYR A 182 5.07 11.98 4.66
N GLY A 183 5.07 11.87 3.32
CA GLY A 183 3.98 12.41 2.50
C GLY A 183 2.60 11.87 2.88
N PHE A 184 2.48 10.58 3.20
CA PHE A 184 1.23 9.95 3.66
C PHE A 184 0.94 10.15 5.16
N GLN A 185 1.89 10.67 5.94
CA GLN A 185 1.65 11.08 7.32
C GLN A 185 0.98 12.45 7.42
N GLN A 186 1.22 13.33 6.45
CA GLN A 186 0.70 14.70 6.44
C GLN A 186 -0.47 14.87 5.47
N ALA A 187 -0.42 14.20 4.32
CA ALA A 187 -1.46 14.32 3.33
C ALA A 187 -2.76 13.66 3.78
N MET A 188 -3.88 14.32 3.46
CA MET A 188 -5.23 13.82 3.74
C MET A 188 -5.96 13.40 2.46
N SER A 189 -5.41 13.71 1.28
CA SER A 189 -6.00 13.37 -0.01
C SER A 189 -4.98 13.39 -1.16
N PRO A 190 -5.31 12.80 -2.34
CA PRO A 190 -4.42 12.82 -3.50
C PRO A 190 -4.17 14.23 -4.08
N ASN A 191 -4.96 15.25 -3.72
CA ASN A 191 -4.74 16.64 -4.17
C ASN A 191 -3.41 17.25 -3.69
N GLU A 192 -2.78 16.64 -2.68
CA GLU A 192 -1.46 17.07 -2.18
C GLU A 192 -0.30 16.32 -2.87
N PHE A 193 -0.61 15.58 -3.92
CA PHE A 193 0.37 14.89 -4.75
C PHE A 193 0.34 15.47 -6.16
N LEU A 194 1.50 15.46 -6.80
CA LEU A 194 1.67 15.72 -8.21
C LEU A 194 2.04 14.42 -8.92
N LEU A 195 1.49 14.22 -10.11
CA LEU A 195 1.98 13.22 -11.04
C LEU A 195 2.98 13.89 -11.98
N ALA A 196 4.25 13.51 -11.90
CA ALA A 196 5.32 14.14 -12.65
C ALA A 196 6.01 13.16 -13.59
N GLU A 197 6.41 13.64 -14.75
CA GLU A 197 7.31 12.94 -15.67
C GLU A 197 8.76 12.99 -15.15
N LEU A 198 9.48 11.89 -15.35
CA LEU A 198 10.89 11.73 -15.01
C LEU A 198 11.74 11.72 -16.28
N ASP A 199 12.78 12.55 -16.30
CA ASP A 199 13.75 12.58 -17.39
C ASP A 199 14.75 11.43 -17.22
N VAL A 200 14.71 10.44 -18.11
CA VAL A 200 15.68 9.33 -18.13
C VAL A 200 17.04 9.85 -18.62
N GLN A 201 18.10 9.57 -17.88
CA GLN A 201 19.49 9.97 -18.16
C GLN A 201 20.43 8.81 -17.83
N ASP A 202 20.89 8.10 -18.85
CA ASP A 202 21.75 6.91 -18.71
C ASP A 202 21.17 5.94 -17.65
N ASP A 203 21.82 5.82 -16.49
CA ASP A 203 21.45 4.92 -15.39
C ASP A 203 20.59 5.56 -14.29
N VAL A 204 20.11 6.80 -14.48
CA VAL A 204 19.29 7.52 -13.50
C VAL A 204 18.07 8.18 -14.14
N ARG A 205 17.07 8.47 -13.31
CA ARG A 205 15.90 9.26 -13.67
C ARG A 205 15.91 10.56 -12.88
N GLU A 206 15.64 11.68 -13.53
CA GLU A 206 15.72 13.02 -12.94
C GLU A 206 14.32 13.65 -12.83
N LEU A 207 14.00 14.16 -11.64
CA LEU A 207 12.81 14.95 -11.36
C LEU A 207 13.21 16.42 -11.22
N GLU A 208 12.74 17.31 -12.09
CA GLU A 208 12.95 18.76 -11.96
C GLU A 208 12.10 19.32 -10.81
N THR A 209 12.74 19.80 -9.75
CA THR A 209 12.09 20.30 -8.52
C THR A 209 12.25 21.81 -8.34
N GLY A 210 12.75 22.51 -9.35
CA GLY A 210 12.83 23.96 -9.36
C GLY A 210 13.79 24.50 -10.41
N SER A 211 13.69 25.80 -10.66
CA SER A 211 14.53 26.51 -11.61
C SER A 211 14.80 27.94 -11.19
N ALA A 212 15.95 28.51 -11.58
CA ALA A 212 16.30 29.88 -11.24
C ALA A 212 17.18 30.55 -12.30
N ASN A 213 16.98 31.85 -12.49
CA ASN A 213 17.87 32.79 -13.19
C ASN A 213 17.82 34.16 -12.49
N ASN A 214 18.44 35.20 -13.06
CA ASN A 214 18.47 36.54 -12.45
C ASN A 214 17.12 37.26 -12.41
N TYR A 215 16.09 36.74 -13.10
CA TYR A 215 14.79 37.39 -13.24
C TYR A 215 13.66 36.63 -12.54
N THR A 216 13.74 35.30 -12.50
CA THR A 216 12.72 34.42 -11.92
C THR A 216 13.37 33.26 -11.16
N SER A 217 12.72 32.86 -10.07
CA SER A 217 13.01 31.63 -9.35
C SER A 217 11.69 30.92 -9.08
N GLU A 218 11.61 29.67 -9.50
CA GLU A 218 10.46 28.79 -9.33
C GLU A 218 10.91 27.60 -8.48
N ALA A 219 10.15 27.29 -7.44
CA ALA A 219 10.34 26.09 -6.62
C ALA A 219 9.18 25.14 -6.85
N GLY A 220 9.46 23.85 -6.92
CA GLY A 220 8.48 22.82 -7.24
C GLY A 220 8.61 22.30 -8.68
N ILE A 221 7.67 21.44 -9.06
CA ILE A 221 7.65 20.77 -10.36
C ILE A 221 6.99 21.70 -11.37
N ASP A 222 7.66 21.91 -12.51
CA ASP A 222 7.13 22.71 -13.60
C ASP A 222 5.86 22.07 -14.18
N GLU A 223 4.83 22.88 -14.44
CA GLU A 223 3.55 22.42 -15.00
C GLU A 223 3.74 21.60 -16.28
N LYS A 224 4.78 21.88 -17.08
CA LYS A 224 5.09 21.13 -18.30
C LYS A 224 5.44 19.65 -18.04
N HIS A 225 5.99 19.35 -16.87
CA HIS A 225 6.32 17.99 -16.43
C HIS A 225 5.22 17.39 -15.56
N SER A 226 4.23 18.20 -15.15
CA SER A 226 3.05 17.71 -14.46
C SER A 226 2.11 17.01 -15.45
N ARG A 227 1.39 16.01 -14.95
CA ARG A 227 0.33 15.30 -15.67
C ARG A 227 -0.93 15.34 -14.82
N SER A 228 -2.08 15.47 -15.48
CA SER A 228 -3.36 15.45 -14.80
C SER A 228 -3.76 14.02 -14.42
N PHE A 229 -4.56 13.92 -13.38
CA PHE A 229 -5.23 12.71 -12.97
C PHE A 229 -6.59 13.08 -12.37
N GLU A 230 -7.53 12.16 -12.47
CA GLU A 230 -8.85 12.27 -11.88
C GLU A 230 -8.89 11.58 -10.52
N ILE A 231 -9.68 12.12 -9.59
CA ILE A 231 -9.82 11.58 -8.24
C ILE A 231 -11.28 11.23 -7.99
N GLU A 232 -11.53 9.99 -7.61
CA GLU A 232 -12.81 9.51 -7.11
C GLU A 232 -12.64 9.08 -5.65
N ARG A 233 -13.43 9.65 -4.75
CA ARG A 233 -13.43 9.24 -3.34
C ARG A 233 -14.33 8.01 -3.18
N LEU A 234 -13.74 6.87 -2.84
CA LEU A 234 -14.46 5.62 -2.60
C LEU A 234 -14.99 5.54 -1.17
N ALA A 235 -14.16 5.91 -0.20
CA ALA A 235 -14.51 5.93 1.21
C ALA A 235 -13.74 7.02 1.97
N SER A 236 -13.81 7.02 3.30
CA SER A 236 -13.02 7.95 4.10
C SER A 236 -11.55 7.53 4.12
N GLY A 237 -10.67 8.38 3.56
CA GLY A 237 -9.24 8.09 3.44
C GLY A 237 -8.88 7.18 2.28
N VAL A 238 -9.85 6.72 1.48
CA VAL A 238 -9.64 5.82 0.34
C VAL A 238 -10.09 6.50 -0.95
N PHE A 239 -9.17 6.61 -1.90
CA PHE A 239 -9.39 7.30 -3.17
C PHE A 239 -8.90 6.45 -4.33
N LYS A 240 -9.70 6.39 -5.39
CA LYS A 240 -9.27 5.94 -6.70
C LYS A 240 -8.71 7.13 -7.47
N VAL A 241 -7.53 6.94 -8.03
CA VAL A 241 -6.78 7.94 -8.79
C VAL A 241 -6.56 7.37 -10.18
N THR A 242 -7.08 8.06 -11.19
CA THR A 242 -6.96 7.63 -12.59
C THR A 242 -6.05 8.59 -13.32
N ALA A 243 -4.86 8.15 -13.70
CA ALA A 243 -3.96 8.96 -14.50
C ALA A 243 -4.59 9.24 -15.88
N ALA A 244 -4.46 10.48 -16.37
CA ALA A 244 -4.81 10.78 -17.76
C ALA A 244 -3.93 9.96 -18.72
N SER A 245 -4.28 9.91 -20.01
CA SER A 245 -3.47 9.18 -21.01
C SER A 245 -2.02 9.67 -20.99
N LEU A 246 -1.11 8.82 -20.53
CA LEU A 246 0.32 9.10 -20.45
C LEU A 246 1.03 8.56 -21.70
N PRO A 247 1.88 9.35 -22.38
CA PRO A 247 2.83 8.81 -23.35
C PRO A 247 3.77 7.78 -22.72
N SER A 248 4.40 6.93 -23.54
CA SER A 248 5.47 6.06 -23.05
C SER A 248 6.56 6.90 -22.40
N GLY A 249 6.98 6.50 -21.20
CA GLY A 249 7.86 7.31 -20.37
C GLY A 249 7.97 6.77 -18.94
N GLN A 250 8.60 7.55 -18.07
CA GLN A 250 8.74 7.24 -16.65
C GLN A 250 8.09 8.36 -15.85
N TYR A 251 7.36 8.00 -14.80
CA TYR A 251 6.51 8.91 -14.05
C TYR A 251 6.63 8.62 -12.56
N CYS A 252 6.22 9.58 -11.74
CA CYS A 252 6.05 9.33 -10.32
C CYS A 252 4.95 10.19 -9.69
N PHE A 253 4.32 9.65 -8.65
CA PHE A 253 3.60 10.47 -7.68
C PHE A 253 4.56 10.98 -6.62
N VAL A 254 4.48 12.28 -6.34
CA VAL A 254 5.33 12.95 -5.35
C VAL A 254 4.50 13.92 -4.53
N TYR A 255 4.73 13.91 -3.22
CA TYR A 255 4.06 14.82 -2.29
C TYR A 255 4.53 16.26 -2.54
N SER A 256 3.60 17.18 -2.74
CA SER A 256 3.88 18.59 -3.04
C SER A 256 3.80 19.52 -1.82
N GLY A 257 3.53 18.97 -0.63
CA GLY A 257 3.59 19.75 0.61
C GLY A 257 5.02 20.08 1.05
N ALA A 258 5.14 20.98 2.02
CA ALA A 258 6.43 21.41 2.53
C ALA A 258 7.16 20.23 3.20
N ALA A 259 8.34 19.88 2.67
CA ALA A 259 9.23 18.94 3.34
C ALA A 259 9.74 19.55 4.67
N PRO A 260 9.90 18.76 5.73
CA PRO A 260 10.38 19.26 7.01
C PRO A 260 11.80 19.79 6.87
N TYR A 261 12.10 20.89 7.57
CA TYR A 261 13.39 21.57 7.54
C TYR A 261 14.56 20.58 7.69
N GLY A 262 15.47 20.56 6.71
CA GLY A 262 16.71 19.77 6.77
C GLY A 262 16.69 18.44 6.02
N HIS A 263 15.56 18.02 5.43
CA HIS A 263 15.49 16.81 4.61
C HIS A 263 15.55 17.15 3.12
N THR A 264 16.63 16.75 2.43
CA THR A 264 16.81 16.95 0.98
C THR A 264 16.37 15.74 0.14
N GLN A 265 16.12 14.60 0.78
CA GLN A 265 15.68 13.38 0.11
C GLN A 265 14.17 13.25 0.23
N GLN A 266 13.50 13.21 -0.92
CA GLN A 266 12.07 12.95 -1.01
C GLN A 266 11.87 11.48 -1.40
N LYS A 267 10.79 10.85 -0.96
CA LYS A 267 10.37 9.60 -1.60
C LYS A 267 9.36 9.93 -2.69
N VAL A 268 9.42 9.16 -3.77
CA VAL A 268 8.51 9.23 -4.90
C VAL A 268 7.99 7.83 -5.17
N TYR A 269 6.77 7.73 -5.67
CA TYR A 269 6.19 6.46 -6.10
C TYR A 269 6.30 6.40 -7.61
N ASP A 270 7.35 5.75 -8.11
CA ASP A 270 7.71 5.75 -9.51
C ASP A 270 7.20 4.53 -10.27
N PHE A 271 6.82 4.75 -11.53
CA PHE A 271 6.36 3.72 -12.45
C PHE A 271 6.72 4.12 -13.89
N GLY A 272 6.68 3.16 -14.81
CA GLY A 272 6.82 3.42 -16.23
C GLY A 272 5.55 3.12 -17.02
N VAL A 273 5.46 3.72 -18.19
CA VAL A 273 4.41 3.45 -19.18
C VAL A 273 5.06 3.05 -20.49
N GLN A 274 4.57 1.98 -21.12
CA GLN A 274 5.08 1.42 -22.38
C GLN A 274 4.03 1.44 -23.48
#